data_AF-A0A3B5M2F2-F1
#
_entry.id   AF-A0A3B5M2F2-F1
#
_cell.length_a   1.000
_cell.length_b   1.000
_cell.length_c   1.000
_cell.angle_alpha   90.00
_cell.angle_beta   90.00
_cell.angle_gamma   90.00
#
_symmetry.space_group_name_H-M   'P 1'
#
loop_
_entity.id
_entity.type
_entity.pdbx_description
1 polymer ?
#
loop_
_entity_poly.entity_id
_entity_poly.type
_entity_poly.pdbx_seq_one_letter_code
_entity_poly.pdbx_strand_id
1 'polypeptide(L)'
;DEDRQPGLEVAPIMELLASMKSHCVPEEIDIRDTVLNDDDIGDSCHEGFLHKAISSHLQTCGCSVVVGSNPEKVNKIVRTLCLFLTPAERKCSRLCRASSSFKYDTGLFVQGLLKDSTGSFVLPFRQVLYAPYPTTHIDVDINTVKQMPPCHEHTFNQRRYMRSELNTLWKTDSEDDIPPETVIHTDETFTPDLNIFQDVLHTDTLAAASFLQVFLLKPGLALRSSYLAQFLLLLHRKALTLLKYIEDETQKGKKPFRALRNLKADLDLKAEGDLNIVMAMAEKLRAGLHSFVFGKPFYTSVQERDVLMSF
;
A
#
# COMPACT_ATOMS: atom_id res chain seq x y z
N ASP A 1 -28.30 -34.34 -10.34
CA ASP A 1 -28.20 -33.01 -9.71
C ASP A 1 -27.53 -33.15 -8.37
N GLU A 2 -26.19 -33.16 -8.37
CA GLU A 2 -25.34 -32.99 -7.19
C GLU A 2 -23.91 -32.73 -7.73
N ASP A 3 -23.21 -31.80 -7.09
CA ASP A 3 -21.82 -31.38 -7.34
C ASP A 3 -21.49 -30.63 -8.64
N ARG A 4 -22.07 -29.42 -8.79
CA ARG A 4 -21.27 -28.31 -9.34
C ARG A 4 -20.38 -27.78 -8.23
N GLN A 5 -19.17 -28.34 -8.10
CA GLN A 5 -18.10 -27.66 -7.36
C GLN A 5 -18.03 -26.21 -7.86
N PRO A 6 -18.08 -25.19 -6.99
CA PRO A 6 -17.81 -23.83 -7.42
C PRO A 6 -16.45 -23.85 -8.11
N GLY A 7 -16.39 -23.35 -9.35
CA GLY A 7 -15.18 -23.42 -10.17
C GLY A 7 -13.96 -22.91 -9.42
N LEU A 8 -12.76 -23.38 -9.81
CA LEU A 8 -11.47 -23.09 -9.15
C LEU A 8 -11.23 -21.59 -8.82
N GLU A 9 -11.87 -20.67 -9.55
CA GLU A 9 -11.80 -19.22 -9.34
C GLU A 9 -12.71 -18.66 -8.23
N VAL A 10 -13.81 -19.35 -7.89
CA VAL A 10 -14.79 -18.88 -6.90
C VAL A 10 -14.38 -19.26 -5.48
N ALA A 11 -13.71 -20.41 -5.33
CA ALA A 11 -13.29 -20.90 -4.02
C ALA A 11 -12.39 -19.92 -3.24
N PRO A 12 -11.35 -19.28 -3.85
CA PRO A 12 -10.52 -18.29 -3.16
C PRO A 12 -11.32 -17.08 -2.65
N ILE A 13 -12.32 -16.62 -3.40
CA ILE A 13 -13.17 -15.49 -3.00
C ILE A 13 -14.03 -15.87 -1.79
N MET A 14 -14.60 -17.08 -1.79
CA MET A 14 -15.37 -17.58 -0.66
C MET A 14 -14.52 -17.75 0.59
N GLU A 15 -13.28 -18.24 0.44
CA GLU A 15 -12.30 -18.32 1.53
C GLU A 15 -11.94 -16.93 2.08
N LEU A 16 -11.72 -15.95 1.21
CA LEU A 16 -11.48 -14.57 1.59
C LEU A 16 -12.66 -14.01 2.40
N LEU A 17 -13.89 -14.12 1.91
CA LEU A 17 -15.08 -13.62 2.62
C LEU A 17 -15.27 -14.30 3.99
N ALA A 18 -15.05 -15.61 4.07
CA ALA A 18 -15.08 -16.35 5.33
C ALA A 18 -13.98 -15.90 6.31
N SER A 19 -12.78 -15.62 5.79
CA SER A 19 -11.68 -15.10 6.60
C SER A 19 -11.96 -13.69 7.12
N MET A 20 -12.55 -12.81 6.32
CA MET A 20 -12.93 -11.46 6.74
C MET A 20 -14.03 -11.52 7.80
N LYS A 21 -15.01 -12.41 7.67
CA LYS A 21 -16.03 -12.59 8.71
C LYS A 21 -15.45 -12.98 10.08
N SER A 22 -14.33 -13.69 10.11
CA SER A 22 -13.76 -14.25 11.34
C SER A 22 -12.56 -13.48 11.90
N HIS A 23 -11.75 -12.84 11.04
CA HIS A 23 -10.47 -12.23 11.40
C HIS A 23 -10.30 -10.80 10.87
N CYS A 24 -11.37 -10.15 10.41
CA CYS A 24 -11.34 -8.72 10.07
C CYS A 24 -10.91 -7.88 11.28
N VAL A 25 -10.15 -6.82 11.02
CA VAL A 25 -9.80 -5.83 12.04
C VAL A 25 -11.07 -5.04 12.41
N PRO A 26 -11.35 -4.83 13.71
CA PRO A 26 -12.51 -4.04 14.14
C PRO A 26 -12.41 -2.57 13.71
N GLU A 27 -13.56 -1.88 13.63
CA GLU A 27 -13.59 -0.44 13.33
C GLU A 27 -12.85 0.38 14.39
N GLU A 28 -13.10 0.05 15.66
CA GLU A 28 -12.42 0.64 16.80
C GLU A 28 -11.31 -0.30 17.25
N ILE A 29 -10.09 0.24 17.34
CA ILE A 29 -8.91 -0.47 17.81
C ILE A 29 -8.54 0.15 19.16
N ASP A 30 -8.54 -0.67 20.21
CA ASP A 30 -7.98 -0.23 21.48
C ASP A 30 -6.47 -0.08 21.33
N ILE A 31 -5.96 1.13 21.62
CA ILE A 31 -4.52 1.42 21.55
C ILE A 31 -3.71 0.51 22.47
N ARG A 32 -4.33 -0.03 23.53
CA ARG A 32 -3.72 -0.99 24.46
C ARG A 32 -3.27 -2.30 23.80
N ASP A 33 -3.90 -2.67 22.69
CA ASP A 33 -3.56 -3.88 21.93
C ASP A 33 -2.46 -3.64 20.87
N THR A 34 -1.81 -2.47 20.92
CA THR A 34 -0.83 -2.02 19.92
C THR A 34 0.52 -1.73 20.57
N VAL A 35 1.56 -1.57 19.75
CA VAL A 35 2.90 -1.20 20.26
C VAL A 35 2.91 0.22 20.85
N LEU A 36 1.96 1.07 20.47
CA LEU A 36 1.87 2.44 20.99
C LEU A 36 1.42 2.51 22.45
N ASN A 37 1.06 1.40 23.11
CA ASN A 37 0.81 1.38 24.55
C ASN A 37 2.00 0.87 25.37
N ASP A 38 3.07 0.42 24.72
CA ASP A 38 4.27 -0.02 25.44
C ASP A 38 4.92 1.18 26.16
N ASP A 39 5.45 0.95 27.36
CA ASP A 39 6.02 2.00 28.22
C ASP A 39 7.26 2.64 27.59
N ASP A 40 8.05 1.83 26.88
CA ASP A 40 9.19 2.25 26.08
C ASP A 40 9.05 1.75 24.64
N ILE A 41 9.88 2.33 23.77
CA ILE A 41 9.94 2.02 22.35
C ILE A 41 10.85 0.81 22.06
N GLY A 42 11.37 0.16 23.10
CA GLY A 42 12.43 -0.84 23.01
C GLY A 42 13.82 -0.23 22.76
N ASP A 43 14.74 -1.09 22.32
CA ASP A 43 16.10 -0.67 21.92
C ASP A 43 16.10 0.14 20.61
N SER A 44 17.24 0.72 20.25
CA SER A 44 17.37 1.55 19.04
C SER A 44 17.09 0.77 17.75
N CYS A 45 17.23 -0.56 17.76
CA CYS A 45 16.87 -1.41 16.62
C CYS A 45 15.36 -1.52 16.47
N HIS A 46 14.63 -1.71 17.58
CA HIS A 46 13.18 -1.76 17.59
C HIS A 46 12.55 -0.42 17.22
N GLU A 47 13.11 0.68 17.73
CA GLU A 47 12.72 2.05 17.35
C GLU A 47 12.88 2.27 15.84
N GLY A 48 14.07 1.97 15.30
CA GLY A 48 14.35 2.14 13.87
C GLY A 48 13.44 1.29 12.99
N PHE A 49 13.15 0.05 13.42
CA PHE A 49 12.23 -0.85 12.74
C PHE A 49 10.80 -0.30 12.71
N LEU A 50 10.24 0.07 13.87
CA LEU A 50 8.85 0.50 13.96
C LEU A 50 8.61 1.84 13.26
N HIS A 51 9.55 2.77 13.38
CA HIS A 51 9.52 4.02 12.61
C HIS A 51 9.49 3.73 11.11
N LYS A 52 10.39 2.87 10.61
CA LYS A 52 10.48 2.49 9.20
C LYS A 52 9.21 1.79 8.71
N ALA A 53 8.59 0.95 9.55
CA ALA A 53 7.34 0.28 9.25
C ALA A 53 6.17 1.27 9.07
N ILE A 54 6.01 2.20 10.02
CA ILE A 54 4.95 3.22 9.97
C ILE A 54 5.16 4.17 8.79
N SER A 55 6.39 4.67 8.62
CA SER A 55 6.79 5.53 7.52
C SER A 55 6.46 4.89 6.17
N SER A 56 6.95 3.67 5.95
CA SER A 56 6.73 2.95 4.70
C SER A 56 5.24 2.67 4.46
N HIS A 57 4.50 2.26 5.49
CA HIS A 57 3.05 2.04 5.42
C HIS A 57 2.29 3.30 4.97
N LEU A 58 2.64 4.47 5.51
CA LEU A 58 2.03 5.73 5.12
C LEU A 58 2.40 6.14 3.68
N GLN A 59 3.63 5.86 3.25
CA GLN A 59 4.11 6.12 1.89
C GLN A 59 3.49 5.15 0.84
N THR A 60 3.07 3.95 1.25
CA THR A 60 2.43 2.94 0.37
C THR A 60 0.91 2.94 0.48
N CYS A 61 0.31 4.12 0.64
CA CYS A 61 -1.15 4.31 0.68
C CYS A 61 -1.86 3.48 1.78
N GLY A 62 -1.15 3.10 2.85
CA GLY A 62 -1.69 2.28 3.92
C GLY A 62 -1.79 0.79 3.60
N CYS A 63 -1.15 0.32 2.53
CA CYS A 63 -1.15 -1.09 2.15
C CYS A 63 0.09 -1.82 2.69
N SER A 64 -0.11 -2.87 3.49
CA SER A 64 1.01 -3.59 4.13
C SER A 64 0.71 -5.07 4.36
N VAL A 65 1.76 -5.88 4.25
CA VAL A 65 1.78 -7.28 4.63
C VAL A 65 2.75 -7.44 5.79
N VAL A 66 2.26 -7.97 6.90
CA VAL A 66 3.05 -8.24 8.10
C VAL A 66 3.24 -9.75 8.22
N VAL A 67 4.48 -10.22 8.11
CA VAL A 67 4.85 -11.64 8.21
C VAL A 67 5.66 -11.92 9.47
N GLY A 68 5.43 -13.08 10.06
CA GLY A 68 6.22 -13.55 11.20
C GLY A 68 5.84 -14.95 11.63
N SER A 69 6.57 -15.48 12.59
CA SER A 69 6.35 -16.84 13.11
C SER A 69 5.42 -16.86 14.33
N ASN A 70 5.24 -15.72 15.00
CA ASN A 70 4.40 -15.59 16.19
C ASN A 70 3.14 -14.75 15.88
N PRO A 71 1.92 -15.31 16.06
CA PRO A 71 0.68 -14.62 15.71
C PRO A 71 0.38 -13.41 16.60
N GLU A 72 0.78 -13.43 17.88
CA GLU A 72 0.59 -12.29 18.77
C GLU A 72 1.41 -11.07 18.31
N LYS A 73 2.68 -11.26 17.96
CA LYS A 73 3.57 -10.23 17.43
C LYS A 73 3.05 -9.67 16.10
N VAL A 74 2.67 -10.55 15.16
CA VAL A 74 2.10 -10.14 13.87
C VAL A 74 0.83 -9.32 14.10
N ASN A 75 -0.10 -9.81 14.91
CA ASN A 75 -1.36 -9.11 15.17
C ASN A 75 -1.16 -7.78 15.92
N LYS A 76 -0.18 -7.67 16.81
CA LYS A 76 0.17 -6.41 17.48
C LYS A 76 0.62 -5.36 16.47
N ILE A 77 1.47 -5.73 15.51
CA ILE A 77 1.93 -4.82 14.44
C ILE A 77 0.79 -4.50 13.47
N VAL A 78 -0.02 -5.47 13.06
CA VAL A 78 -1.21 -5.22 12.21
C VAL A 78 -2.14 -4.19 12.85
N ARG A 79 -2.49 -4.36 14.13
CA ARG A 79 -3.32 -3.37 14.85
C ARG A 79 -2.66 -2.01 14.93
N THR A 80 -1.35 -1.98 15.19
CA THR A 80 -0.56 -0.74 15.24
C THR A 80 -0.64 0.05 13.94
N LEU A 81 -0.43 -0.61 12.79
CA LEU A 81 -0.54 0.04 11.47
C LEU A 81 -1.98 0.46 11.16
N CYS A 82 -2.96 -0.37 11.53
CA CYS A 82 -4.37 -0.06 11.31
C CYS A 82 -4.87 1.18 12.08
N LEU A 83 -4.16 1.64 13.12
CA LEU A 83 -4.48 2.90 13.78
C LEU A 83 -4.38 4.10 12.81
N PHE A 84 -3.53 4.01 11.77
CA PHE A 84 -3.35 5.06 10.75
C PHE A 84 -4.36 4.99 9.61
N LEU A 85 -5.28 4.02 9.63
CA LEU A 85 -6.32 3.83 8.62
C LEU A 85 -7.66 4.39 9.08
N THR A 86 -8.53 4.70 8.12
CA THR A 86 -9.93 5.04 8.41
C THR A 86 -10.73 3.79 8.84
N PRO A 87 -11.88 3.93 9.53
CA PRO A 87 -12.70 2.77 9.93
C PRO A 87 -13.11 1.88 8.75
N ALA A 88 -13.38 2.46 7.57
CA ALA A 88 -13.72 1.71 6.37
C ALA A 88 -12.54 0.87 5.85
N GLU A 89 -11.32 1.41 5.90
CA GLU A 89 -10.10 0.72 5.48
C GLU A 89 -9.68 -0.37 6.48
N ARG A 90 -9.93 -0.16 7.78
CA ARG A 90 -9.75 -1.19 8.81
C ARG A 90 -10.62 -2.41 8.53
N LYS A 91 -11.87 -2.23 8.10
CA LYS A 91 -12.75 -3.34 7.67
C LYS A 91 -12.23 -4.12 6.46
N CYS A 92 -11.33 -3.52 5.69
CA CYS A 92 -10.65 -4.15 4.57
C CYS A 92 -9.25 -4.65 4.99
N SER A 93 -9.00 -4.87 6.28
CA SER A 93 -7.75 -5.40 6.82
C SER A 93 -8.02 -6.67 7.64
N ARG A 94 -7.03 -7.56 7.72
CA ARG A 94 -7.17 -8.89 8.30
C ARG A 94 -6.05 -9.23 9.27
N LEU A 95 -6.42 -9.68 10.47
CA LEU A 95 -5.51 -10.26 11.45
C LEU A 95 -5.04 -11.65 11.00
N CYS A 96 -3.84 -12.05 11.43
CA CYS A 96 -3.39 -13.42 11.23
C CYS A 96 -4.15 -14.39 12.15
N ARG A 97 -4.21 -15.66 11.74
CA ARG A 97 -4.85 -16.75 12.45
C ARG A 97 -3.78 -17.65 13.06
N ALA A 98 -3.88 -17.92 14.36
CA ALA A 98 -2.86 -18.67 15.10
C ALA A 98 -2.68 -20.13 14.63
N SER A 99 -3.74 -20.77 14.18
CA SER A 99 -3.76 -22.21 13.87
C SER A 99 -3.44 -22.55 12.40
N SER A 100 -3.37 -21.55 11.52
CA SER A 100 -3.09 -21.76 10.09
C SER A 100 -2.82 -20.45 9.38
N SER A 101 -2.02 -20.50 8.31
CA SER A 101 -1.75 -19.32 7.50
C SER A 101 -2.90 -19.02 6.54
N PHE A 102 -3.22 -17.73 6.40
CA PHE A 102 -3.94 -17.26 5.23
C PHE A 102 -2.96 -17.10 4.07
N LYS A 103 -3.51 -17.06 2.85
CA LYS A 103 -2.75 -16.62 1.67
C LYS A 103 -2.79 -15.10 1.60
N TYR A 104 -1.87 -14.54 0.81
CA TYR A 104 -1.97 -13.13 0.43
C TYR A 104 -3.25 -12.92 -0.38
N ASP A 105 -4.00 -11.87 -0.06
CA ASP A 105 -5.19 -11.48 -0.82
C ASP A 105 -5.00 -10.07 -1.39
N THR A 106 -5.25 -9.95 -2.69
CA THR A 106 -5.24 -8.67 -3.40
C THR A 106 -6.42 -7.81 -2.96
N GLY A 107 -6.16 -6.58 -2.51
CA GLY A 107 -7.21 -5.61 -2.14
C GLY A 107 -7.43 -5.42 -0.64
N LEU A 108 -6.75 -6.19 0.21
CA LEU A 108 -6.67 -5.87 1.64
C LEU A 108 -5.68 -4.73 1.89
N PHE A 109 -6.00 -3.83 2.83
CA PHE A 109 -5.09 -2.77 3.25
C PHE A 109 -3.96 -3.34 4.10
N VAL A 110 -4.26 -3.86 5.29
CA VAL A 110 -3.24 -4.52 6.13
C VAL A 110 -3.60 -5.98 6.33
N GLN A 111 -2.65 -6.88 6.11
CA GLN A 111 -2.86 -8.30 6.33
C GLN A 111 -1.70 -8.93 7.11
N GLY A 112 -2.06 -9.65 8.17
CA GLY A 112 -1.13 -10.47 8.95
C GLY A 112 -1.07 -11.89 8.39
N LEU A 113 0.14 -12.36 8.07
CA LEU A 113 0.38 -13.70 7.53
C LEU A 113 1.44 -14.41 8.36
N LEU A 114 1.27 -15.72 8.57
CA LEU A 114 2.26 -16.53 9.29
C LEU A 114 3.22 -17.20 8.32
N LYS A 115 4.48 -17.29 8.73
CA LYS A 115 5.48 -18.14 8.09
C LYS A 115 5.10 -19.61 8.26
N ASP A 116 5.53 -20.44 7.32
CA ASP A 116 5.38 -21.89 7.41
C ASP A 116 6.33 -22.50 8.45
N SER A 117 6.23 -23.82 8.65
CA SER A 117 7.07 -24.55 9.60
C SER A 117 8.58 -24.51 9.28
N THR A 118 8.96 -24.10 8.06
CA THR A 118 10.37 -23.91 7.67
C THR A 118 10.87 -22.50 7.97
N GLY A 119 10.01 -21.62 8.49
CA GLY A 119 10.31 -20.20 8.69
C GLY A 119 10.24 -19.39 7.40
N SER A 120 9.65 -19.95 6.34
CA SER A 120 9.54 -19.32 5.02
C SER A 120 8.14 -18.75 4.80
N PHE A 121 8.05 -17.78 3.89
CA PHE A 121 6.77 -17.28 3.40
C PHE A 121 6.91 -16.96 1.91
N VAL A 122 5.95 -17.42 1.11
CA VAL A 122 5.93 -17.18 -0.33
C VAL A 122 4.88 -16.11 -0.63
N LEU A 123 5.36 -14.95 -1.03
CA LEU A 123 4.49 -13.87 -1.48
C LEU A 123 4.21 -14.03 -2.98
N PRO A 124 2.95 -14.20 -3.40
CA PRO A 124 2.60 -14.42 -4.80
C PRO A 124 2.78 -13.14 -5.62
N PHE A 125 3.91 -13.04 -6.31
CA PHE A 125 4.31 -11.89 -7.14
C PHE A 125 3.19 -11.32 -8.00
N ARG A 126 2.47 -12.19 -8.72
CA ARG A 126 1.37 -11.80 -9.62
C ARG A 126 0.24 -11.08 -8.89
N GLN A 127 -0.17 -11.61 -7.74
CA GLN A 127 -1.26 -11.04 -6.95
C GLN A 127 -0.87 -9.70 -6.31
N VAL A 128 0.40 -9.56 -5.90
CA VAL A 128 0.94 -8.29 -5.37
C VAL A 128 0.94 -7.21 -6.44
N LEU A 129 1.38 -7.53 -7.66
CA LEU A 129 1.33 -6.58 -8.78
C LEU A 129 -0.10 -6.18 -9.15
N TYR A 130 -1.07 -7.06 -8.99
CA TYR A 130 -2.49 -6.76 -9.23
C TYR A 130 -3.15 -5.92 -8.12
N ALA A 131 -2.46 -5.64 -7.02
CA ALA A 131 -3.00 -4.76 -5.98
C ALA A 131 -3.24 -3.34 -6.54
N PRO A 132 -4.30 -2.64 -6.11
CA PRO A 132 -4.54 -1.25 -6.56
C PRO A 132 -3.45 -0.27 -6.12
N TYR A 133 -2.80 -0.55 -4.99
CA TYR A 133 -1.77 0.28 -4.39
C TYR A 133 -0.48 -0.53 -4.14
N PRO A 134 0.69 0.14 -4.11
CA PRO A 134 1.94 -0.51 -3.72
C PRO A 134 1.84 -1.03 -2.28
N THR A 135 2.61 -2.08 -1.96
CA THR A 135 2.57 -2.74 -0.65
C THR A 135 3.90 -2.58 0.08
N THR A 136 3.84 -2.37 1.39
CA THR A 136 5.00 -2.55 2.28
C THR A 136 5.05 -4.00 2.81
N HIS A 137 6.21 -4.65 2.71
CA HIS A 137 6.47 -5.96 3.29
C HIS A 137 7.26 -5.80 4.60
N ILE A 138 6.66 -6.23 5.71
CA ILE A 138 7.21 -6.10 7.06
C ILE A 138 7.42 -7.49 7.64
N ASP A 139 8.66 -7.85 7.94
CA ASP A 139 8.99 -9.10 8.63
C ASP A 139 9.38 -8.82 10.08
N VAL A 140 8.54 -9.28 11.00
CA VAL A 140 8.68 -9.02 12.45
C VAL A 140 9.65 -9.97 13.15
N ASP A 141 10.09 -11.05 12.51
CA ASP A 141 11.07 -11.96 13.12
C ASP A 141 12.50 -11.45 12.93
N ILE A 142 12.76 -10.83 11.78
CA ILE A 142 14.08 -10.28 11.42
C ILE A 142 14.12 -8.74 11.40
N ASN A 143 13.03 -8.09 11.82
CA ASN A 143 12.88 -6.63 11.87
C ASN A 143 13.23 -5.94 10.53
N THR A 144 12.75 -6.49 9.40
CA THR A 144 12.99 -5.90 8.07
C THR A 144 11.74 -5.25 7.51
N VAL A 145 11.94 -4.15 6.80
CA VAL A 145 10.88 -3.42 6.10
C VAL A 145 11.35 -3.18 4.68
N LYS A 146 10.61 -3.75 3.73
CA LYS A 146 10.79 -3.54 2.29
C LYS A 146 9.55 -2.88 1.70
N GLN A 147 9.73 -2.14 0.64
CA GLN A 147 8.71 -1.30 0.05
C GLN A 147 8.65 -1.52 -1.47
N MET A 148 7.45 -1.48 -2.02
CA MET A 148 7.25 -1.37 -3.46
C MET A 148 7.49 0.06 -3.96
N PRO A 149 7.74 0.27 -5.26
CA PRO A 149 7.84 1.60 -5.84
C PRO A 149 6.61 2.49 -5.58
N PRO A 150 6.74 3.82 -5.72
CA PRO A 150 5.61 4.75 -5.59
C PRO A 150 4.43 4.41 -6.51
N CYS A 151 3.25 4.92 -6.17
CA CYS A 151 2.00 4.50 -6.79
C CYS A 151 1.96 4.64 -8.33
N HIS A 152 2.54 5.69 -8.91
CA HIS A 152 2.58 5.86 -10.37
C HIS A 152 3.42 4.78 -11.08
N GLU A 153 4.56 4.40 -10.50
CA GLU A 153 5.40 3.32 -11.03
C GLU A 153 4.72 1.97 -10.87
N HIS A 154 4.11 1.73 -9.70
CA HIS A 154 3.31 0.52 -9.46
C HIS A 154 2.18 0.36 -10.48
N THR A 155 1.36 1.40 -10.69
CA THR A 155 0.27 1.39 -11.67
C THR A 155 0.79 1.19 -13.09
N PHE A 156 1.91 1.82 -13.45
CA PHE A 156 2.55 1.64 -14.75
C PHE A 156 3.01 0.19 -14.96
N ASN A 157 3.73 -0.37 -13.98
CA ASN A 157 4.25 -1.73 -14.02
C ASN A 157 3.12 -2.77 -14.02
N GLN A 158 2.07 -2.56 -13.22
CA GLN A 158 0.87 -3.38 -13.21
C GLN A 158 0.23 -3.46 -14.60
N ARG A 159 0.05 -2.32 -15.29
CA ARG A 159 -0.51 -2.29 -16.64
C ARG A 159 0.37 -3.00 -17.66
N ARG A 160 1.69 -2.75 -17.60
CA ARG A 160 2.66 -3.41 -18.48
C ARG A 160 2.60 -4.92 -18.31
N TYR A 161 2.59 -5.39 -17.06
CA TYR A 161 2.50 -6.80 -16.72
C TYR A 161 1.17 -7.43 -17.18
N MET A 162 0.03 -6.81 -16.85
CA MET A 162 -1.29 -7.29 -17.24
C MET A 162 -1.44 -7.37 -18.78
N ARG A 163 -0.95 -6.35 -19.50
CA ARG A 163 -0.98 -6.36 -20.97
C ARG A 163 -0.11 -7.48 -21.56
N SER A 164 1.05 -7.72 -20.97
CA SER A 164 1.92 -8.83 -21.38
C SER A 164 1.23 -10.19 -21.20
N GLU A 165 0.62 -10.42 -20.04
CA GLU A 165 -0.10 -11.67 -19.74
C GLU A 165 -1.27 -11.90 -20.72
N LEU A 166 -2.07 -10.85 -21.00
CA LEU A 166 -3.19 -10.93 -21.94
C LEU A 166 -2.72 -11.18 -23.38
N ASN A 167 -1.60 -10.56 -23.79
CA ASN A 167 -1.01 -10.80 -25.11
C ASN A 167 -0.50 -12.24 -25.25
N THR A 168 0.03 -12.84 -24.19
CA THR A 168 0.44 -14.26 -24.19
C THR A 168 -0.78 -15.16 -24.38
N LEU A 169 -1.87 -14.93 -23.64
CA LEU A 169 -3.12 -15.68 -23.81
C LEU A 169 -3.66 -15.57 -25.24
N TRP A 170 -3.68 -14.36 -25.81
CA TRP A 170 -4.10 -14.15 -27.19
C TRP A 170 -3.26 -14.94 -28.20
N LYS A 171 -1.94 -14.97 -28.01
CA LYS A 171 -1.03 -15.71 -28.89
C LYS A 171 -1.26 -17.22 -28.81
N THR A 172 -1.45 -17.75 -27.60
CA THR A 172 -1.69 -19.19 -27.36
C THR A 172 -3.01 -19.66 -27.96
N ASP A 173 -4.05 -18.82 -27.95
CA ASP A 173 -5.35 -19.12 -28.59
C ASP A 173 -5.30 -18.98 -30.12
N SER A 174 -4.33 -18.23 -30.66
CA SER A 174 -4.17 -17.96 -32.09
C SER A 174 -3.16 -18.87 -32.83
N GLU A 175 -2.57 -19.85 -32.16
CA GLU A 175 -1.60 -20.78 -32.78
C GLU A 175 -2.20 -21.66 -33.90
N ASP A 176 -3.51 -21.58 -34.15
CA ASP A 176 -4.15 -22.25 -35.29
C ASP A 176 -4.26 -21.42 -36.59
N ASP A 177 -4.01 -20.09 -36.64
CA ASP A 177 -4.40 -19.35 -37.88
C ASP A 177 -3.79 -17.94 -38.17
N ILE A 178 -2.52 -17.63 -37.80
CA ILE A 178 -1.92 -16.32 -38.15
C ILE A 178 -0.65 -16.45 -39.02
N PRO A 179 -0.67 -16.04 -40.31
CA PRO A 179 0.53 -15.97 -41.15
C PRO A 179 1.49 -14.86 -40.70
N PRO A 180 2.81 -15.02 -40.91
CA PRO A 180 3.87 -14.28 -40.21
C PRO A 180 4.07 -12.80 -40.57
N GLU A 181 3.16 -12.15 -41.31
CA GLU A 181 3.44 -10.82 -41.92
C GLU A 181 2.67 -9.62 -41.33
N THR A 182 1.83 -9.79 -40.30
CA THR A 182 1.09 -8.65 -39.70
C THR A 182 1.32 -8.44 -38.21
N VAL A 183 2.45 -8.90 -37.66
CA VAL A 183 2.82 -8.58 -36.28
C VAL A 183 3.52 -7.23 -36.26
N ILE A 184 2.76 -6.18 -35.96
CA ILE A 184 3.34 -4.91 -35.50
C ILE A 184 4.31 -5.27 -34.36
N HIS A 185 5.60 -4.98 -34.53
CA HIS A 185 6.64 -5.19 -33.52
C HIS A 185 6.29 -4.40 -32.24
N THR A 186 5.47 -4.99 -31.37
CA THR A 186 5.28 -4.51 -30.00
C THR A 186 6.42 -5.10 -29.18
N ASP A 187 7.38 -4.23 -28.88
CA ASP A 187 8.41 -4.31 -27.84
C ASP A 187 8.78 -5.73 -27.37
N GLU A 188 10.01 -6.10 -27.74
CA GLU A 188 10.75 -7.29 -27.33
C GLU A 188 10.49 -7.67 -25.86
N THR A 189 10.09 -8.93 -25.66
CA THR A 189 10.14 -9.70 -24.40
C THR A 189 10.17 -8.89 -23.11
N PHE A 190 9.00 -8.48 -22.61
CA PHE A 190 8.91 -7.96 -21.25
C PHE A 190 9.26 -9.06 -20.25
N THR A 191 10.43 -8.96 -19.62
CA THR A 191 10.77 -9.76 -18.44
C THR A 191 10.37 -8.97 -17.19
N PRO A 192 9.43 -9.47 -16.38
CA PRO A 192 9.05 -8.77 -15.15
C PRO A 192 10.27 -8.71 -14.21
N ASP A 193 10.56 -7.52 -13.67
CA ASP A 193 11.51 -7.41 -12.58
C ASP A 193 10.89 -8.09 -11.35
N LEU A 194 11.50 -9.19 -10.92
CA LEU A 194 11.03 -9.96 -9.76
C LEU A 194 11.40 -9.27 -8.43
N ASN A 195 12.29 -8.28 -8.45
CA ASN A 195 12.71 -7.51 -7.28
C ASN A 195 11.80 -6.30 -7.02
N ILE A 196 10.49 -6.55 -6.96
CA ILE A 196 9.48 -5.49 -6.69
C ILE A 196 9.57 -4.91 -5.26
N PHE A 197 10.22 -5.59 -4.33
CA PHE A 197 10.44 -5.12 -2.96
C PHE A 197 11.87 -4.65 -2.77
N GLN A 198 12.01 -3.35 -2.56
CA GLN A 198 13.29 -2.67 -2.34
C GLN A 198 13.38 -2.15 -0.91
N ASP A 199 14.58 -1.73 -0.49
CA ASP A 199 14.72 -1.04 0.79
C ASP A 199 13.99 0.31 0.76
N VAL A 200 13.46 0.74 1.91
CA VAL A 200 12.81 2.05 2.04
C VAL A 200 13.81 3.15 1.69
N LEU A 201 13.57 3.84 0.58
CA LEU A 201 14.53 4.78 -0.03
C LEU A 201 14.57 6.14 0.68
N HIS A 202 13.40 6.63 1.13
CA HIS A 202 13.25 7.99 1.62
C HIS A 202 12.77 8.03 3.06
N THR A 203 13.62 8.54 3.93
CA THR A 203 13.25 8.90 5.30
C THR A 203 12.35 10.12 5.30
N ASP A 204 11.35 10.11 6.15
CA ASP A 204 10.45 11.24 6.40
C ASP A 204 10.78 11.92 7.74
N THR A 205 10.18 13.08 7.99
CA THR A 205 10.30 13.80 9.26
C THR A 205 8.97 13.83 10.03
N LEU A 206 7.83 13.75 9.32
CA LEU A 206 6.50 13.83 9.90
C LEU A 206 6.18 12.62 10.79
N ALA A 207 6.34 11.40 10.27
CA ALA A 207 6.11 10.19 11.05
C ALA A 207 7.20 10.04 12.11
N ALA A 208 8.46 10.33 11.80
CA ALA A 208 9.56 10.32 12.77
C ALA A 208 9.27 11.19 14.00
N ALA A 209 8.95 12.47 13.79
CA ALA A 209 8.69 13.41 14.88
C ALA A 209 7.41 13.05 15.63
N SER A 210 6.36 12.63 14.93
CA SER A 210 5.09 12.22 15.53
C SER A 210 5.28 10.99 16.42
N PHE A 211 5.99 9.99 15.91
CA PHE A 211 6.26 8.74 16.59
C PHE A 211 7.03 8.93 17.90
N LEU A 212 8.13 9.69 17.87
CA LEU A 212 8.89 10.02 19.08
C LEU A 212 8.03 10.72 20.15
N GLN A 213 7.17 11.64 19.73
CA GLN A 213 6.32 12.39 20.65
C GLN A 213 5.24 11.52 21.31
N VAL A 214 4.74 10.49 20.64
CA VAL A 214 3.75 9.55 21.21
C VAL A 214 4.32 8.87 22.47
N PHE A 215 5.58 8.45 22.44
CA PHE A 215 6.20 7.74 23.57
C PHE A 215 6.58 8.67 24.74
N LEU A 216 6.67 9.99 24.51
CA LEU A 216 6.81 10.97 25.60
C LEU A 216 5.52 11.13 26.42
N LEU A 217 4.38 10.73 25.87
CA LEU A 217 3.09 10.77 26.57
C LEU A 217 2.93 9.50 27.42
N LYS A 218 2.33 9.66 28.61
CA LYS A 218 2.05 8.54 29.51
C LYS A 218 1.09 7.52 28.87
N PRO A 219 1.40 6.21 28.93
CA PRO A 219 0.49 5.15 28.48
C PRO A 219 -0.73 5.02 29.39
N GLY A 220 -1.75 4.27 28.94
CA GLY A 220 -2.97 4.03 29.70
C GLY A 220 -3.97 5.20 29.80
N LEU A 221 -3.54 6.42 29.45
CA LEU A 221 -4.41 7.60 29.29
C LEU A 221 -4.82 7.77 27.82
N ALA A 222 -5.97 8.42 27.58
CA ALA A 222 -6.45 8.75 26.23
C ALA A 222 -5.59 9.80 25.48
N LEU A 223 -4.41 10.14 25.99
CA LEU A 223 -3.51 11.13 25.42
C LEU A 223 -2.86 10.62 24.12
N ARG A 224 -2.34 9.40 24.11
CA ARG A 224 -1.69 8.82 22.91
C ARG A 224 -2.67 8.66 21.75
N SER A 225 -3.90 8.22 22.02
CA SER A 225 -4.96 8.13 21.01
C SER A 225 -5.42 9.50 20.51
N SER A 226 -5.57 10.49 21.40
CA SER A 226 -5.93 11.86 21.01
C SER A 226 -4.84 12.52 20.16
N TYR A 227 -3.57 12.34 20.53
CA TYR A 227 -2.43 12.83 19.76
C TYR A 227 -2.36 12.19 18.38
N LEU A 228 -2.56 10.87 18.30
CA LEU A 228 -2.58 10.17 17.02
C LEU A 228 -3.72 10.66 16.11
N ALA A 229 -4.91 10.93 16.66
CA ALA A 229 -6.01 11.51 15.91
C ALA A 229 -5.67 12.90 15.36
N GLN A 230 -4.97 13.74 16.12
CA GLN A 230 -4.49 15.04 15.66
C GLN A 230 -3.44 14.92 14.54
N PHE A 231 -2.53 13.95 14.65
CA PHE A 231 -1.57 13.65 13.59
C PHE A 231 -2.26 13.24 12.29
N LEU A 232 -3.24 12.34 12.35
CA LEU A 232 -4.01 11.92 11.16
C LEU A 232 -4.82 13.07 10.56
N LEU A 233 -5.41 13.93 11.40
CA LEU A 233 -6.10 15.14 10.95
C LEU A 233 -5.15 16.10 10.22
N LEU A 234 -3.92 16.27 10.73
CA LEU A 234 -2.89 17.07 10.09
C LEU A 234 -2.50 16.51 8.71
N LEU A 235 -2.25 15.20 8.61
CA LEU A 235 -1.94 14.54 7.35
C LEU A 235 -3.07 14.72 6.33
N HIS A 236 -4.32 14.51 6.74
CA HIS A 236 -5.48 14.68 5.87
C HIS A 236 -5.62 16.13 5.38
N ARG A 237 -5.44 17.12 6.25
CA ARG A 237 -5.46 18.54 5.87
C ARG A 237 -4.32 18.88 4.90
N LYS A 238 -3.10 18.39 5.14
CA LYS A 238 -1.98 18.57 4.20
C LYS A 238 -2.29 17.96 2.83
N ALA A 239 -2.89 16.77 2.78
CA ALA A 239 -3.30 16.14 1.53
C ALA A 239 -4.36 16.94 0.78
N LEU A 240 -5.38 17.46 1.48
CA LEU A 240 -6.40 18.33 0.89
C LEU A 240 -5.81 19.64 0.37
N THR A 241 -4.92 20.29 1.12
CA THR A 241 -4.23 21.51 0.67
C THR A 241 -3.37 21.23 -0.57
N LEU A 242 -2.66 20.10 -0.60
CA LEU A 242 -1.88 19.68 -1.76
C LEU A 242 -2.78 19.49 -3.00
N LEU A 243 -3.94 18.83 -2.84
CA LEU A 243 -4.90 18.66 -3.93
C LEU A 243 -5.39 20.01 -4.46
N LYS A 244 -5.73 20.95 -3.56
CA LYS A 244 -6.18 22.29 -3.95
C LYS A 244 -5.10 23.10 -4.65
N TYR A 245 -3.86 23.03 -4.16
CA TYR A 245 -2.73 23.67 -4.82
C TYR A 245 -2.57 23.17 -6.27
N ILE A 246 -2.64 21.86 -6.49
CA ILE A 246 -2.53 21.26 -7.83
C ILE A 246 -3.73 21.63 -8.70
N GLU A 247 -4.96 21.58 -8.16
CA GLU A 247 -6.18 22.00 -8.87
C GLU A 247 -6.06 23.42 -9.40
N ASP A 248 -5.68 24.38 -8.55
CA ASP A 248 -5.62 25.79 -8.91
C ASP A 248 -4.51 26.06 -9.93
N GLU A 249 -3.32 25.50 -9.73
CA GLU A 249 -2.17 25.67 -10.62
C GLU A 249 -2.43 25.11 -12.03
N THR A 250 -3.19 24.02 -12.12
CA THR A 250 -3.44 23.31 -13.39
C THR A 250 -4.75 23.68 -14.07
N GLN A 251 -5.51 24.62 -13.50
CA GLN A 251 -6.89 24.91 -13.88
C GLN A 251 -7.73 23.64 -13.94
N LYS A 252 -7.67 22.86 -12.85
CA LYS A 252 -8.34 21.57 -12.73
C LYS A 252 -7.84 20.61 -13.83
N GLY A 253 -6.53 20.39 -13.87
CA GLY A 253 -5.81 19.51 -14.80
C GLY A 253 -5.96 19.76 -16.29
N LYS A 254 -6.57 20.88 -16.71
CA LYS A 254 -6.53 21.33 -18.11
C LYS A 254 -5.10 21.57 -18.61
N LYS A 255 -4.18 21.87 -17.70
CA LYS A 255 -2.75 22.06 -17.98
C LYS A 255 -1.93 21.03 -17.20
N PRO A 256 -0.79 20.57 -17.74
CA PRO A 256 0.12 19.70 -17.01
C PRO A 256 0.69 20.41 -15.78
N PHE A 257 0.86 19.67 -14.68
CA PHE A 257 1.50 20.20 -13.48
C PHE A 257 3.02 20.36 -13.69
N ARG A 258 3.56 21.53 -13.35
CA ARG A 258 5.00 21.84 -13.51
C ARG A 258 5.63 22.53 -12.29
N ALA A 259 4.86 22.78 -11.24
CA ALA A 259 5.26 23.60 -10.09
C ALA A 259 5.68 22.78 -8.86
N LEU A 260 6.20 21.55 -9.04
CA LEU A 260 6.55 20.65 -7.94
C LEU A 260 7.50 21.29 -6.92
N ARG A 261 8.50 22.05 -7.39
CA ARG A 261 9.46 22.74 -6.51
C ARG A 261 8.78 23.77 -5.61
N ASN A 262 7.84 24.54 -6.16
CA ASN A 262 7.10 25.56 -5.42
C ASN A 262 6.17 24.90 -4.40
N LEU A 263 5.43 23.88 -4.84
CA LEU A 263 4.57 23.07 -3.96
C LEU A 263 5.34 22.51 -2.76
N LYS A 264 6.52 21.93 -2.98
CA LYS A 264 7.37 21.40 -1.90
C LYS A 264 7.81 22.49 -0.92
N ALA A 265 8.08 23.70 -1.41
CA ALA A 265 8.50 24.82 -0.56
C ALA A 265 7.31 25.40 0.23
N ASP A 266 6.19 25.65 -0.44
CA ASP A 266 5.02 26.33 0.11
C ASP A 266 4.28 25.47 1.15
N LEU A 267 4.25 24.15 0.95
CA LEU A 267 3.56 23.20 1.84
C LEU A 267 4.48 22.58 2.92
N ASP A 268 5.73 23.02 2.96
CA ASP A 268 6.78 22.48 3.82
C ASP A 268 6.94 20.95 3.66
N LEU A 269 7.13 20.51 2.41
CA LEU A 269 7.32 19.11 2.00
C LEU A 269 8.67 18.95 1.28
N LYS A 270 9.73 19.49 1.90
CA LYS A 270 11.08 19.47 1.31
C LYS A 270 11.68 18.07 1.31
N ALA A 271 11.47 17.32 2.39
CA ALA A 271 11.87 15.93 2.49
C ALA A 271 11.00 15.04 1.58
N GLU A 272 11.63 14.16 0.83
CA GLU A 272 10.92 13.31 -0.14
C GLU A 272 9.99 12.31 0.56
N GLY A 273 10.38 11.80 1.74
CA GLY A 273 9.52 10.92 2.54
C GLY A 273 8.22 11.61 2.99
N ASP A 274 8.28 12.88 3.40
CA ASP A 274 7.10 13.65 3.79
C ASP A 274 6.18 13.92 2.59
N LEU A 275 6.78 14.26 1.44
CA LEU A 275 6.04 14.41 0.19
C LEU A 275 5.33 13.10 -0.18
N ASN A 276 6.02 11.96 -0.09
CA ASN A 276 5.45 10.65 -0.42
C ASN A 276 4.28 10.28 0.50
N ILE A 277 4.38 10.55 1.81
CA ILE A 277 3.27 10.33 2.75
C ILE A 277 2.04 11.18 2.36
N VAL A 278 2.24 12.48 2.13
CA VAL A 278 1.13 13.38 1.80
C VAL A 278 0.54 13.06 0.42
N MET A 279 1.37 12.75 -0.56
CA MET A 279 0.95 12.33 -1.89
C MET A 279 0.19 11.00 -1.86
N ALA A 280 0.61 10.02 -1.05
CA ALA A 280 -0.09 8.75 -0.87
C ALA A 280 -1.48 8.97 -0.27
N MET A 281 -1.61 9.83 0.74
CA MET A 281 -2.93 10.20 1.28
C MET A 281 -3.78 10.96 0.25
N ALA A 282 -3.18 11.84 -0.54
CA ALA A 282 -3.88 12.56 -1.60
C ALA A 282 -4.36 11.62 -2.73
N GLU A 283 -3.59 10.59 -3.08
CA GLU A 283 -3.97 9.56 -4.06
C GLU A 283 -5.20 8.77 -3.61
N LYS A 284 -5.30 8.44 -2.32
CA LYS A 284 -6.48 7.77 -1.75
C LYS A 284 -7.74 8.64 -1.81
N LEU A 285 -7.58 9.96 -1.66
CA LEU A 285 -8.69 10.92 -1.77
C LEU A 285 -9.07 11.21 -3.23
N ARG A 286 -8.09 11.20 -4.13
CA ARG A 286 -8.29 11.36 -5.57
C ARG A 286 -7.29 10.50 -6.34
N ALA A 287 -7.78 9.39 -6.88
CA ALA A 287 -7.00 8.49 -7.71
C ALA A 287 -6.51 9.17 -9.00
N GLY A 288 -5.32 8.78 -9.44
CA GLY A 288 -4.65 9.29 -10.64
C GLY A 288 -3.74 10.50 -10.42
N LEU A 289 -3.63 11.01 -9.18
CA LEU A 289 -2.82 12.18 -8.86
C LEU A 289 -1.33 11.93 -9.07
N HIS A 290 -0.81 10.80 -8.57
CA HIS A 290 0.58 10.41 -8.76
C HIS A 290 0.95 10.31 -10.23
N SER A 291 0.10 9.66 -11.04
CA SER A 291 0.29 9.55 -12.49
C SER A 291 0.27 10.92 -13.18
N PHE A 292 -0.54 11.85 -12.70
CA PHE A 292 -0.62 13.21 -13.26
C PHE A 292 0.60 14.07 -12.92
N VAL A 293 1.11 13.96 -11.69
CA VAL A 293 2.23 14.77 -11.20
C VAL A 293 3.58 14.21 -11.65
N PHE A 294 3.76 12.89 -11.56
CA PHE A 294 5.04 12.21 -11.78
C PHE A 294 5.07 11.32 -13.02
N GLY A 295 3.91 10.91 -13.52
CA GLY A 295 3.83 10.04 -14.69
C GLY A 295 4.40 10.72 -15.94
N LYS A 296 5.04 9.93 -16.80
CA LYS A 296 5.47 10.41 -18.12
C LYS A 296 4.21 10.66 -18.98
N PRO A 297 4.10 11.77 -19.75
CA PRO A 297 2.91 12.15 -20.51
C PRO A 297 2.36 11.10 -21.49
N PHE A 298 3.19 10.12 -21.89
CA PHE A 298 2.88 9.09 -22.89
C PHE A 298 2.29 7.79 -22.32
N TYR A 299 2.26 7.60 -21.01
CA TYR A 299 1.80 6.34 -20.40
C TYR A 299 0.50 6.44 -19.60
N THR A 300 -0.12 7.63 -19.56
CA THR A 300 -1.45 7.81 -18.97
C THR A 300 -2.50 7.20 -19.90
N SER A 301 -3.29 6.27 -19.37
CA SER A 301 -4.42 5.69 -20.11
C SER A 301 -5.45 6.78 -20.44
N VAL A 302 -6.26 6.58 -21.48
CA VAL A 302 -7.36 7.51 -21.81
C VAL A 302 -8.31 7.69 -20.62
N GLN A 303 -8.55 6.63 -19.83
CA GLN A 303 -9.34 6.68 -18.59
C GLN A 303 -8.73 7.56 -17.50
N GLU A 304 -7.40 7.53 -17.29
CA GLU A 304 -6.77 8.46 -16.35
C GLU A 304 -6.84 9.89 -16.86
N ARG A 305 -6.68 10.11 -18.17
CA ARG A 305 -6.86 11.43 -18.76
C ARG A 305 -8.29 11.93 -18.57
N ASP A 306 -9.30 11.07 -18.65
CA ASP A 306 -10.70 11.45 -18.44
C ASP A 306 -11.02 11.72 -16.97
N VAL A 307 -10.47 10.94 -16.03
CA VAL A 307 -10.57 11.20 -14.58
C VAL A 307 -9.88 12.52 -14.22
N LEU A 308 -8.75 12.82 -14.86
CA LEU A 308 -8.07 14.12 -14.73
C LEU A 308 -8.86 15.22 -15.47
N MET A 309 -9.47 14.99 -16.62
CA MET A 309 -10.32 16.00 -17.28
C MET A 309 -11.59 16.33 -16.48
N SER A 310 -11.96 15.48 -15.52
CA SER A 310 -13.08 15.69 -14.58
C SER A 310 -12.71 16.43 -13.27
N PHE A 311 -11.48 16.97 -13.16
CA PHE A 311 -11.09 17.85 -12.05
C PHE A 311 -12.03 19.06 -11.86
#